data_AF-A0A8T4GX14-F1
#
_entry.id   AF-A0A8T4GX14-F1
#
_cell.length_a   1.000
_cell.length_b   1.000
_cell.length_c   1.000
_cell.angle_alpha   90.00
_cell.angle_beta   90.00
_cell.angle_gamma   90.00
#
_symmetry.space_group_name_H-M   'P 1'
#
loop_
_entity.id
_entity.type
_entity.pdbx_description
1 polymer ?
#
loop_
_entity_poly.entity_id
_entity_poly.type
_entity_poly.pdbx_seq_one_letter_code
_entity_poly.pdbx_strand_id
1 'polypeptide(L)'
;MDDTERTANELAERLEEWAGALLDVEADATGLDFAAVVADREPEDATEERAISLAQRAIDLRDERDDLRTFIERRAPEVAPNLAEMAGAVLAARLISLAGGLESLAKMPSGTVQVLGAEDALFAHLRGHAPSPKHGVIFTHEFVNGTPLEDRGSASRALAGKLSIAARIDHYSGDRRASVHEDLRERMATIRARADETTEGDDE
;
A
#
# COMPACT_ATOMS: atom_id res chain seq x y z
N MET A 1 10.56 -0.91 4.03
CA MET A 1 9.34 -0.08 4.24
C MET A 1 8.25 -0.91 4.91
N ASP A 2 7.58 -1.85 4.23
CA ASP A 2 6.52 -2.68 4.85
C ASP A 2 7.01 -3.42 6.11
N ASP A 3 8.18 -4.07 6.03
CA ASP A 3 8.78 -4.74 7.20
C ASP A 3 9.19 -3.77 8.30
N THR A 4 9.76 -2.63 7.90
CA THR A 4 10.18 -1.56 8.82
C THR A 4 8.99 -1.06 9.63
N GLU A 5 7.86 -0.79 8.97
CA GLU A 5 6.61 -0.36 9.61
C GLU A 5 6.05 -1.42 10.56
N ARG A 6 5.96 -2.66 10.09
CA ARG A 6 5.46 -3.78 10.91
C ARG A 6 6.33 -3.98 12.15
N THR A 7 7.66 -4.01 11.99
CA THR A 7 8.57 -4.19 13.12
C THR A 7 8.55 -2.99 14.06
N ALA A 8 8.48 -1.76 13.55
CA ALA A 8 8.35 -0.57 14.39
C ALA A 8 7.09 -0.65 15.28
N ASN A 9 5.94 -0.99 14.68
CA ASN A 9 4.68 -1.16 15.41
C ASN A 9 4.77 -2.31 16.43
N GLU A 10 5.30 -3.47 16.05
CA GLU A 10 5.43 -4.60 16.99
C GLU A 10 6.36 -4.25 18.17
N LEU A 11 7.48 -3.56 17.92
CA LEU A 11 8.37 -3.12 19.00
C LEU A 11 7.68 -2.10 19.91
N ALA A 12 6.89 -1.19 19.34
CA ALA A 12 6.15 -0.19 20.09
C ALA A 12 5.06 -0.80 20.98
N GLU A 13 4.29 -1.76 20.45
CA GLU A 13 3.31 -2.53 21.24
C GLU A 13 4.00 -3.28 22.40
N ARG A 14 5.12 -3.95 22.14
CA ARG A 14 5.85 -4.69 23.20
C ARG A 14 6.47 -3.77 24.25
N LEU A 15 6.91 -2.59 23.82
CA LEU A 15 7.39 -1.56 24.73
C LEU A 15 6.25 -1.08 25.64
N GLU A 16 5.06 -0.83 25.11
CA GLU A 16 3.89 -0.41 25.88
C GLU A 16 3.47 -1.50 26.88
N GLU A 17 3.42 -2.76 26.47
CA GLU A 17 3.11 -3.90 27.36
C GLU A 17 4.11 -4.04 28.52
N TRP A 18 5.41 -3.88 28.24
CA TRP A 18 6.46 -4.12 29.21
C TRP A 18 6.73 -2.92 30.11
N ALA A 19 6.79 -1.72 29.53
CA ALA A 19 7.21 -0.49 30.19
C ALA A 19 6.06 0.46 30.53
N GLY A 20 4.86 0.26 29.97
CA GLY A 20 3.70 1.14 30.20
C GLY A 20 3.26 1.23 31.66
N ALA A 21 3.41 0.16 32.44
CA ALA A 21 3.12 0.19 33.88
C ALA A 21 4.29 0.74 34.73
N LEU A 22 5.50 0.79 34.16
CA LEU A 22 6.71 1.23 34.85
C LEU A 22 6.94 2.74 34.67
N LEU A 23 6.63 3.24 33.47
CA LEU A 23 6.84 4.62 33.09
C LEU A 23 5.53 5.40 33.29
N ASP A 24 5.57 6.48 34.08
CA ASP A 24 4.43 7.40 34.26
C ASP A 24 4.21 8.26 33.00
N VAL A 25 3.91 7.61 31.88
CA VAL A 25 3.63 8.24 30.58
C VAL A 25 2.14 8.57 30.51
N GLU A 26 1.82 9.71 29.90
CA GLU A 26 0.45 10.17 29.70
C GLU A 26 -0.39 9.06 29.04
N ALA A 27 -1.53 8.73 29.67
CA ALA A 27 -2.35 7.55 29.34
C ALA A 27 -2.96 7.55 27.93
N ASP A 28 -2.86 8.66 27.19
CA ASP A 28 -3.44 8.82 25.87
C ASP A 28 -2.47 8.45 24.72
N ALA A 29 -1.16 8.35 24.98
CA ALA A 29 -0.18 7.95 23.98
C ALA A 29 -0.11 6.42 23.87
N THR A 30 -0.27 5.88 22.66
CA THR A 30 -0.21 4.43 22.39
C THR A 30 0.69 4.12 21.20
N GLY A 31 1.20 2.89 21.10
CA GLY A 31 2.03 2.44 19.99
C GLY A 31 3.23 3.34 19.73
N LEU A 32 3.42 3.79 18.49
CA LEU A 32 4.56 4.63 18.12
C LEU A 32 4.56 6.01 18.80
N ASP A 33 3.41 6.53 19.20
CA ASP A 33 3.33 7.78 19.95
C ASP A 33 3.81 7.59 21.40
N PHE A 34 3.43 6.47 22.02
CA PHE A 34 3.99 6.05 23.31
C PHE A 34 5.52 5.89 23.21
N ALA A 35 6.00 5.18 22.18
CA ALA A 35 7.43 5.00 21.94
C ALA A 35 8.16 6.33 21.73
N ALA A 36 7.54 7.32 21.08
CA ALA A 36 8.15 8.63 20.89
C ALA A 36 8.33 9.36 22.24
N VAL A 37 7.28 9.37 23.08
CA VAL A 37 7.35 9.98 24.41
C VAL A 37 8.42 9.30 25.27
N VAL A 38 8.49 7.96 25.25
CA VAL A 38 9.50 7.23 26.00
C VAL A 38 10.91 7.48 25.47
N ALA A 39 11.11 7.55 24.16
CA ALA A 39 12.43 7.74 23.55
C ALA A 39 13.10 9.08 23.93
N ASP A 40 12.29 10.10 24.26
CA ASP A 40 12.74 11.45 24.64
C ASP A 40 12.99 11.61 26.16
N ARG A 41 12.75 10.56 26.96
CA ARG A 41 12.98 10.61 28.42
C ARG A 41 14.46 10.45 28.79
N GLU A 42 14.82 11.06 29.92
CA GLU A 42 16.07 10.76 30.61
C GLU A 42 15.86 9.54 31.54
N PRO A 43 16.75 8.52 31.52
CA PRO A 43 16.61 7.36 32.38
C PRO A 43 16.92 7.69 33.84
N GLU A 44 16.04 7.30 34.76
CA GLU A 44 16.30 7.34 36.20
C GLU A 44 17.05 6.08 36.69
N ASP A 45 16.81 4.93 36.04
CA ASP A 45 17.43 3.66 36.39
C ASP A 45 17.77 2.78 35.17
N ALA A 46 18.41 1.63 35.44
CA ALA A 46 18.84 0.69 34.41
C ALA A 46 17.67 -0.01 33.67
N THR A 47 16.47 -0.04 34.27
CA THR A 47 15.26 -0.58 33.63
C THR A 47 14.73 0.43 32.62
N GLU A 48 14.63 1.70 33.01
CA GLU A 48 14.22 2.78 32.12
C GLU A 48 15.20 2.96 30.95
N GLU A 49 16.51 2.84 31.20
CA GLU A 49 17.53 2.88 30.14
C GLU A 49 17.25 1.82 29.04
N ARG A 50 16.77 0.63 29.43
CA ARG A 50 16.40 -0.43 28.48
C ARG A 50 15.11 -0.12 27.73
N ALA A 51 14.11 0.47 28.40
CA ALA A 51 12.86 0.90 27.77
C ALA A 51 13.10 2.01 26.74
N ILE A 52 13.85 3.05 27.13
CA ILE A 52 14.24 4.16 26.25
C ILE A 52 15.02 3.64 25.04
N SER A 53 15.97 2.72 25.24
CA SER A 53 16.73 2.14 24.13
C SER A 53 15.85 1.35 23.14
N LEU A 54 14.84 0.63 23.63
CA LEU A 54 13.89 -0.08 22.77
C LEU A 54 12.98 0.91 22.03
N ALA A 55 12.52 1.96 22.71
CA ALA A 55 11.72 3.03 22.14
C ALA A 55 12.44 3.73 21.00
N GLN A 56 13.70 4.12 21.21
CA GLN A 56 14.56 4.73 20.19
C GLN A 56 14.67 3.84 18.94
N ARG A 57 14.84 2.52 19.09
CA ARG A 57 14.89 1.61 17.94
C ARG A 57 13.57 1.55 17.16
N ALA A 58 12.43 1.60 17.84
CA ALA A 58 11.13 1.64 17.18
C ALA A 58 10.96 2.95 16.38
N ILE A 59 11.42 4.07 16.95
CA ILE A 59 11.43 5.38 16.31
C ILE A 59 12.39 5.43 15.12
N ASP A 60 13.62 4.95 15.26
CA ASP A 60 14.59 4.86 14.17
C ASP A 60 14.04 4.07 12.97
N LEU A 61 13.30 2.99 13.23
CA LEU A 61 12.62 2.22 12.18
C LEU A 61 11.49 3.03 11.51
N ARG A 62 10.67 3.74 12.29
CA ARG A 62 9.64 4.63 11.73
C ARG A 62 10.27 5.70 10.83
N ASP A 63 11.36 6.30 11.28
CA ASP A 63 12.02 7.37 10.54
C ASP A 63 12.68 6.83 9.26
N GLU A 64 13.35 5.68 9.32
CA GLU A 64 13.88 4.98 8.12
C GLU A 64 12.75 4.61 7.13
N ARG A 65 11.56 4.24 7.62
CA ARG A 65 10.39 3.98 6.77
C ARG A 65 10.01 5.23 5.99
N ASP A 66 9.99 6.39 6.63
CA ASP A 66 9.65 7.68 6.01
C ASP A 66 10.72 8.15 5.01
N ASP A 67 12.00 7.92 5.33
CA ASP A 67 13.11 8.18 4.41
C ASP A 67 13.05 7.30 3.16
N LEU A 68 12.77 5.99 3.32
CA LEU A 68 12.56 5.07 2.21
C LEU A 68 11.36 5.47 1.35
N ARG A 69 10.26 5.90 1.95
CA ARG A 69 9.08 6.41 1.22
C ARG A 69 9.47 7.61 0.37
N THR A 70 10.12 8.61 0.96
CA THR A 70 10.59 9.81 0.26
C THR A 70 11.53 9.47 -0.88
N PHE A 71 12.44 8.51 -0.65
CA PHE A 71 13.33 8.01 -1.69
C PHE A 71 12.56 7.38 -2.87
N ILE A 72 11.57 6.53 -2.59
CA ILE A 72 10.72 5.89 -3.61
C ILE A 72 9.90 6.94 -4.36
N GLU A 73 9.32 7.91 -3.67
CA GLU A 73 8.52 8.98 -4.27
C GLU A 73 9.32 9.82 -5.28
N ARG A 74 10.62 10.04 -5.01
CA ARG A 74 11.52 10.68 -5.97
C ARG A 74 11.92 9.75 -7.11
N ARG A 75 12.21 8.48 -6.84
CA ARG A 75 12.80 7.56 -7.83
C ARG A 75 11.81 6.87 -8.75
N ALA A 76 10.63 6.51 -8.27
CA ALA A 76 9.66 5.77 -9.08
C ALA A 76 9.26 6.53 -10.35
N PRO A 77 9.02 7.86 -10.34
CA PRO A 77 8.72 8.62 -11.56
C PRO A 77 9.86 8.65 -12.58
N GLU A 78 11.12 8.54 -12.15
CA GLU A 78 12.29 8.47 -13.05
C GLU A 78 12.35 7.13 -13.79
N VAL A 79 11.87 6.05 -13.16
CA VAL A 79 11.95 4.67 -13.68
C VAL A 79 10.67 4.27 -14.43
N ALA A 80 9.52 4.65 -13.91
CA ALA A 80 8.21 4.25 -14.40
C ALA A 80 7.21 5.43 -14.29
N PRO A 81 7.36 6.46 -15.14
CA PRO A 81 6.60 7.69 -15.03
C PRO A 81 5.09 7.48 -15.17
N ASN A 82 4.65 6.55 -16.03
CA ASN A 82 3.23 6.28 -16.21
C ASN A 82 2.64 5.48 -15.03
N LEU A 83 3.34 4.45 -14.54
CA LEU A 83 2.89 3.74 -13.35
C LEU A 83 2.84 4.65 -12.11
N ALA A 84 3.87 5.48 -11.91
CA ALA A 84 3.95 6.37 -10.75
C ALA A 84 2.85 7.44 -10.75
N GLU A 85 2.53 8.02 -11.92
CA GLU A 85 1.39 8.94 -12.04
C GLU A 85 0.05 8.23 -11.81
N MET A 86 -0.09 7.00 -12.32
CA MET A 86 -1.36 6.29 -12.31
C MET A 86 -1.70 5.65 -10.97
N ALA A 87 -0.71 5.10 -10.27
CA ALA A 87 -0.88 4.32 -9.05
C ALA A 87 -0.35 5.05 -7.80
N GLY A 88 0.39 6.14 -7.97
CA GLY A 88 1.30 6.65 -6.95
C GLY A 88 2.63 5.88 -6.93
N ALA A 89 3.70 6.57 -6.54
CA ALA A 89 5.07 6.04 -6.57
C ALA A 89 5.24 4.76 -5.74
N VAL A 90 4.66 4.71 -4.53
CA VAL A 90 4.79 3.56 -3.62
C VAL A 90 4.12 2.31 -4.20
N LEU A 91 2.88 2.42 -4.68
CA LEU A 91 2.17 1.29 -5.27
C LEU A 91 2.83 0.85 -6.59
N ALA A 92 3.31 1.79 -7.41
CA ALA A 92 4.08 1.49 -8.62
C ALA A 92 5.34 0.66 -8.30
N ALA A 93 6.14 1.10 -7.33
CA ALA A 93 7.32 0.37 -6.88
C ALA A 93 6.97 -1.03 -6.34
N ARG A 94 5.86 -1.14 -5.59
CA ARG A 94 5.37 -2.42 -5.07
C ARG A 94 4.95 -3.39 -6.17
N LEU A 95 4.24 -2.90 -7.19
CA LEU A 95 3.85 -3.71 -8.36
C LEU A 95 5.07 -4.22 -9.12
N ILE A 96 6.06 -3.36 -9.35
CA ILE A 96 7.33 -3.73 -9.99
C ILE A 96 8.06 -4.80 -9.17
N SER A 97 8.13 -4.62 -7.84
CA SER A 97 8.78 -5.57 -6.94
C SER A 97 8.09 -6.94 -6.96
N LEU A 98 6.77 -6.97 -6.82
CA LEU A 98 5.99 -8.22 -6.83
C LEU A 98 6.09 -8.96 -8.16
N ALA A 99 6.20 -8.23 -9.27
CA ALA A 99 6.40 -8.82 -10.58
C ALA A 99 7.83 -9.33 -10.81
N GLY A 100 8.79 -8.99 -9.95
CA GLY A 100 10.21 -9.29 -10.14
C GLY A 100 10.91 -8.37 -11.15
N GLY A 101 10.39 -7.16 -11.36
CA GLY A 101 10.96 -6.14 -12.23
C GLY A 101 9.96 -5.55 -13.24
N LEU A 102 10.31 -4.39 -13.79
CA LEU A 102 9.43 -3.65 -14.72
C LEU A 102 9.19 -4.41 -16.03
N GLU A 103 10.21 -5.09 -16.54
CA GLU A 103 10.09 -5.96 -17.73
C GLU A 103 9.09 -7.09 -17.50
N SER A 104 9.20 -7.77 -16.36
CA SER A 104 8.29 -8.86 -15.98
C SER A 104 6.87 -8.34 -15.85
N LEU A 105 6.68 -7.17 -15.21
CA LEU A 105 5.38 -6.52 -15.09
C LEU A 105 4.78 -6.16 -16.45
N ALA A 106 5.58 -5.63 -17.38
CA ALA A 106 5.14 -5.26 -18.73
C ALA A 106 4.62 -6.48 -19.54
N LYS A 107 5.18 -7.67 -19.27
CA LYS A 107 4.78 -8.93 -19.91
C LYS A 107 3.55 -9.57 -19.26
N MET A 108 3.17 -9.18 -18.05
CA MET A 108 2.01 -9.76 -17.37
C MET A 108 0.70 -9.43 -18.09
N PRO A 109 -0.23 -10.39 -18.17
CA PRO A 109 -1.62 -10.11 -18.53
C PRO A 109 -2.29 -9.25 -17.46
N SER A 110 -3.26 -8.44 -17.87
CA SER A 110 -4.02 -7.57 -16.95
C SER A 110 -4.71 -8.33 -15.82
N GLY A 111 -5.21 -9.55 -16.08
CA GLY A 111 -5.81 -10.38 -15.03
C GLY A 111 -4.80 -10.80 -13.95
N THR A 112 -3.53 -11.00 -14.31
CA THR A 112 -2.46 -11.28 -13.35
C THR A 112 -2.10 -10.02 -12.55
N VAL A 113 -1.95 -8.87 -13.21
CA VAL A 113 -1.73 -7.57 -12.54
C VAL A 113 -2.86 -7.26 -11.56
N GLN A 114 -4.10 -7.61 -11.91
CA GLN A 114 -5.28 -7.39 -11.06
C GLN A 114 -5.16 -8.06 -9.69
N VAL A 115 -4.58 -9.26 -9.63
CA VAL A 115 -4.49 -10.08 -8.41
C VAL A 115 -3.07 -10.17 -7.83
N LEU A 116 -2.14 -9.36 -8.32
CA LEU A 116 -0.75 -9.35 -7.87
C LEU A 116 -0.66 -9.01 -6.38
N GLY A 117 0.04 -9.82 -5.59
CA GLY A 117 0.09 -9.74 -4.12
C GLY A 117 -1.07 -10.44 -3.39
N ALA A 118 -1.93 -11.16 -4.11
CA ALA A 118 -2.95 -12.05 -3.55
C ALA A 118 -2.71 -13.52 -3.95
N GLU A 119 -1.45 -13.91 -4.11
CA GLU A 119 -1.03 -15.21 -4.62
C GLU A 119 -1.57 -16.35 -3.76
N ASP A 120 -1.52 -16.23 -2.44
CA ASP A 120 -2.01 -17.26 -1.52
C ASP A 120 -3.51 -17.52 -1.71
N ALA A 121 -4.31 -16.45 -1.81
CA ALA A 121 -5.74 -16.55 -2.07
C ALA A 121 -6.03 -17.11 -3.47
N LEU A 122 -5.25 -16.71 -4.47
CA LEU A 122 -5.34 -17.25 -5.82
C LEU A 122 -4.99 -18.75 -5.84
N PHE A 123 -3.93 -19.17 -5.15
CA PHE A 123 -3.55 -20.57 -5.03
C PHE A 123 -4.62 -21.40 -4.30
N ALA A 124 -5.20 -20.87 -3.22
CA ALA A 124 -6.31 -21.52 -2.54
C ALA A 124 -7.53 -21.69 -3.47
N HIS A 125 -7.84 -20.67 -4.28
CA HIS A 125 -8.91 -20.74 -5.28
C HIS A 125 -8.63 -21.79 -6.37
N LEU A 126 -7.42 -21.81 -6.93
CA LEU A 126 -7.01 -22.78 -7.94
C LEU A 126 -7.06 -24.22 -7.44
N ARG A 127 -6.92 -24.43 -6.12
CA ARG A 127 -7.10 -25.73 -5.46
C ARG A 127 -8.56 -26.02 -5.09
N GLY A 128 -9.50 -25.13 -5.35
CA GLY A 128 -10.92 -25.28 -5.02
C GLY A 128 -11.28 -25.06 -3.55
N HIS A 129 -10.39 -24.44 -2.76
CA HIS A 129 -10.58 -24.25 -1.31
C HIS A 129 -11.13 -22.87 -0.95
N ALA A 130 -11.16 -21.93 -1.90
CA ALA A 130 -11.62 -20.55 -1.67
C ALA A 130 -12.21 -19.93 -2.95
N PRO A 131 -13.01 -18.85 -2.84
CA PRO A 131 -13.38 -18.01 -3.98
C PRO A 131 -12.15 -17.31 -4.59
N SER A 132 -12.24 -16.94 -5.87
CA SER A 132 -11.17 -16.22 -6.55
C SER A 132 -10.98 -14.81 -5.98
N PRO A 133 -9.75 -14.35 -5.70
CA PRO A 133 -9.52 -12.97 -5.29
C PRO A 133 -9.92 -12.00 -6.41
N LYS A 134 -10.64 -10.93 -6.06
CA LYS A 134 -11.06 -9.90 -7.01
C LYS A 134 -9.98 -8.84 -7.28
N HIS A 135 -9.01 -8.73 -6.38
CA HIS A 135 -7.95 -7.72 -6.42
C HIS A 135 -6.78 -8.16 -5.52
N GLY A 136 -5.57 -7.75 -5.89
CA GLY A 136 -4.37 -7.85 -5.08
C GLY A 136 -4.00 -6.49 -4.46
N VAL A 137 -2.72 -6.11 -4.52
CA VAL A 137 -2.22 -4.86 -3.91
C VAL A 137 -2.87 -3.60 -4.47
N ILE A 138 -3.41 -3.65 -5.69
CA ILE A 138 -4.13 -2.53 -6.31
C ILE A 138 -5.42 -2.15 -5.57
N PHE A 139 -5.90 -2.99 -4.64
CA PHE A 139 -7.00 -2.64 -3.75
C PHE A 139 -6.71 -1.39 -2.91
N THR A 140 -5.45 -1.12 -2.60
CA THR A 140 -5.05 0.08 -1.84
C THR A 140 -5.29 1.39 -2.59
N HIS A 141 -5.52 1.34 -3.91
CA HIS A 141 -5.76 2.51 -4.73
C HIS A 141 -7.18 3.04 -4.57
N GLU A 142 -7.35 4.38 -4.56
CA GLU A 142 -8.65 5.05 -4.36
C GLU A 142 -9.73 4.65 -5.36
N PHE A 143 -9.34 4.37 -6.61
CA PHE A 143 -10.24 3.88 -7.64
C PHE A 143 -10.83 2.52 -7.33
N VAL A 144 -10.22 1.72 -6.46
CA VAL A 144 -10.74 0.41 -6.06
C VAL A 144 -11.36 0.46 -4.67
N ASN A 145 -10.64 0.91 -3.64
CA ASN A 145 -11.19 0.92 -2.27
C ASN A 145 -12.35 1.93 -2.09
N GLY A 146 -12.32 3.05 -2.81
CA GLY A 146 -13.33 4.10 -2.75
C GLY A 146 -14.54 3.85 -3.65
N THR A 147 -14.56 2.75 -4.39
CA THR A 147 -15.70 2.35 -5.24
C THR A 147 -16.64 1.43 -4.46
N PRO A 148 -17.99 1.53 -4.64
CA PRO A 148 -18.97 0.63 -4.03
C PRO A 148 -18.69 -0.85 -4.30
N LEU A 149 -19.06 -1.71 -3.34
CA LEU A 149 -18.66 -3.12 -3.28
C LEU A 149 -19.01 -3.91 -4.56
N GLU A 150 -20.19 -3.67 -5.11
CA GLU A 150 -20.71 -4.25 -6.35
C GLU A 150 -19.81 -3.93 -7.56
N ASP A 151 -19.26 -2.72 -7.61
CA ASP A 151 -18.46 -2.23 -8.75
C ASP A 151 -16.95 -2.35 -8.58
N ARG A 152 -16.46 -2.69 -7.38
CA ARG A 152 -15.02 -2.87 -7.12
C ARG A 152 -14.35 -3.85 -8.09
N GLY A 153 -15.06 -4.90 -8.50
CA GLY A 153 -14.53 -5.86 -9.47
C GLY A 153 -14.31 -5.24 -10.86
N SER A 154 -15.22 -4.38 -11.28
CA SER A 154 -15.12 -3.62 -12.54
C SER A 154 -14.01 -2.57 -12.47
N ALA A 155 -13.93 -1.83 -11.36
CA ALA A 155 -12.89 -0.84 -11.10
C ALA A 155 -11.49 -1.45 -11.07
N SER A 156 -11.32 -2.54 -10.30
CA SER A 156 -10.07 -3.30 -10.21
C SER A 156 -9.58 -3.77 -11.58
N ARG A 157 -10.48 -4.31 -12.41
CA ARG A 157 -10.15 -4.75 -13.77
C ARG A 157 -9.77 -3.58 -14.68
N ALA A 158 -10.48 -2.46 -14.60
CA ALA A 158 -10.17 -1.26 -15.38
C ALA A 158 -8.80 -0.69 -15.02
N LEU A 159 -8.52 -0.54 -13.72
CA LEU A 159 -7.23 -0.09 -13.22
C LEU A 159 -6.10 -1.03 -13.65
N ALA A 160 -6.23 -2.33 -13.41
CA ALA A 160 -5.22 -3.32 -13.79
C ALA A 160 -4.93 -3.31 -15.30
N GLY A 161 -5.96 -3.12 -16.12
CA GLY A 161 -5.82 -3.00 -17.58
C GLY A 161 -4.95 -1.81 -17.98
N LYS A 162 -5.20 -0.64 -17.39
CA LYS A 162 -4.42 0.56 -17.69
C LYS A 162 -3.02 0.54 -17.07
N LEU A 163 -2.84 -0.03 -15.88
CA LEU A 163 -1.53 -0.28 -15.29
C LEU A 163 -0.67 -1.21 -16.14
N SER A 164 -1.28 -2.25 -16.75
CA SER A 164 -0.54 -3.14 -17.66
C SER A 164 -0.06 -2.40 -18.92
N ILE A 165 -0.86 -1.46 -19.44
CA ILE A 165 -0.48 -0.63 -20.59
C ILE A 165 0.62 0.37 -20.17
N ALA A 166 0.47 1.02 -19.02
CA ALA A 166 1.46 1.93 -18.45
C ALA A 166 2.81 1.23 -18.26
N ALA A 167 2.83 0.04 -17.65
CA ALA A 167 4.04 -0.75 -17.46
C ALA A 167 4.76 -1.07 -18.77
N ARG A 168 4.02 -1.37 -19.84
CA ARG A 168 4.59 -1.60 -21.17
C ARG A 168 5.20 -0.34 -21.77
N ILE A 169 4.52 0.80 -21.63
CA ILE A 169 5.04 2.08 -22.12
C ILE A 169 6.31 2.45 -21.35
N ASP A 170 6.28 2.36 -20.02
CA ASP A 170 7.43 2.63 -19.16
C ASP A 170 8.62 1.74 -19.51
N HIS A 171 8.39 0.45 -19.78
CA HIS A 171 9.46 -0.48 -20.13
C HIS A 171 10.02 -0.27 -21.55
N TYR A 172 9.15 -0.12 -22.56
CA TYR A 172 9.56 -0.12 -23.97
C TYR A 172 9.86 1.25 -24.56
N SER A 173 9.25 2.32 -24.02
CA SER A 173 9.43 3.69 -24.48
C SER A 173 10.08 4.57 -23.43
N GLY A 174 9.74 4.39 -22.15
CA GLY A 174 10.20 5.25 -21.04
C GLY A 174 9.52 6.63 -20.99
N ASP A 175 8.78 7.01 -22.04
CA ASP A 175 8.11 8.29 -22.14
C ASP A 175 6.76 8.32 -21.41
N ARG A 176 6.46 9.46 -20.79
CA ARG A 176 5.12 9.74 -20.23
C ARG A 176 4.09 9.86 -21.35
N ARG A 177 2.94 9.20 -21.19
CA ARG A 177 1.84 9.20 -22.17
C ARG A 177 0.49 9.57 -21.53
N ALA A 178 0.12 10.84 -21.66
CA ALA A 178 -1.09 11.43 -21.09
C ALA A 178 -2.39 10.65 -21.42
N SER A 179 -2.51 10.15 -22.66
CA SER A 179 -3.72 9.47 -23.13
C SER A 179 -4.11 8.26 -22.27
N VAL A 180 -3.13 7.50 -21.74
CA VAL A 180 -3.43 6.30 -20.94
C VAL A 180 -4.06 6.67 -19.59
N HIS A 181 -3.69 7.84 -19.05
CA HIS A 181 -4.25 8.37 -17.81
C HIS A 181 -5.66 8.91 -18.01
N GLU A 182 -5.89 9.61 -19.12
CA GLU A 182 -7.22 10.10 -19.51
C GLU A 182 -8.19 8.94 -19.70
N ASP A 183 -7.78 7.89 -20.42
CA ASP A 183 -8.61 6.70 -20.63
C ASP A 183 -9.00 6.03 -19.30
N LEU A 184 -8.09 6.00 -18.31
CA LEU A 184 -8.39 5.44 -16.99
C LEU A 184 -9.45 6.29 -16.28
N ARG A 185 -9.29 7.62 -16.28
CA ARG A 185 -10.24 8.54 -15.63
C ARG A 185 -11.63 8.43 -16.25
N GLU A 186 -11.72 8.40 -17.57
CA GLU A 186 -12.99 8.21 -18.29
C GLU A 186 -13.64 6.87 -17.93
N ARG A 187 -12.84 5.79 -17.91
CA ARG A 187 -13.34 4.46 -17.57
C ARG A 187 -13.84 4.39 -16.12
N MET A 188 -13.14 5.02 -15.19
CA MET A 188 -13.52 5.07 -13.78
C MET A 188 -14.78 5.92 -13.55
N ALA A 189 -14.91 7.05 -14.25
CA ALA A 189 -16.11 7.88 -14.21
C ALA A 189 -17.34 7.09 -14.70
N THR A 190 -17.19 6.33 -15.79
CA THR A 190 -18.27 5.47 -16.31
C THR A 190 -18.69 4.39 -15.30
N ILE A 191 -17.76 3.84 -14.53
CA ILE A 191 -18.06 2.82 -13.52
C ILE A 191 -18.81 3.46 -12.35
N ARG A 192 -18.37 4.63 -11.87
CA ARG A 192 -19.02 5.33 -10.76
C ARG A 192 -20.44 5.78 -11.09
N ALA A 193 -20.67 6.32 -12.29
CA ALA A 193 -22.00 6.75 -12.72
C ALA A 193 -23.04 5.62 -12.72
N ARG A 194 -22.63 4.38 -13.03
CA ARG A 194 -23.51 3.21 -12.97
C ARG A 194 -23.87 2.81 -11.54
N ALA A 195 -22.96 3.04 -10.60
CA ALA A 195 -23.20 2.74 -9.19
C ALA A 195 -24.29 3.67 -8.62
N ASP A 196 -24.23 4.95 -8.99
CA ASP A 196 -25.20 5.97 -8.57
C ASP A 196 -26.60 5.65 -9.12
N GLU A 197 -26.72 5.29 -10.40
CA GLU A 197 -28.00 4.87 -11.02
C GLU A 197 -28.59 3.60 -10.39
N THR A 198 -27.75 2.68 -9.91
CA THR A 198 -28.24 1.44 -9.27
C THR A 198 -28.75 1.69 -7.85
N THR A 199 -28.17 2.68 -7.16
CA THR A 199 -28.57 3.05 -5.79
C THR A 199 -29.91 3.77 -5.77
N GLU A 200 -30.19 4.62 -6.77
CA GLU A 200 -31.47 5.35 -6.87
C GLU A 200 -32.67 4.47 -7.23
N GLY A 201 -32.45 3.29 -7.85
CA GLY A 201 -33.51 2.37 -8.26
C GLY A 201 -33.95 1.34 -7.22
N ASP A 202 -33.16 1.13 -6.17
CA ASP A 202 -33.46 0.18 -5.08
C ASP A 202 -34.25 0.83 -3.91
N ASP A 203 -34.40 2.17 -3.93
CA ASP A 203 -35.14 2.96 -2.94
C ASP A 203 -36.62 3.26 -3.35
N GLU A 204 -37.11 2.74 -4.49
CA GLU A 204 -38.51 2.83 -4.96
C GLU A 204 -39.31 1.51 -4.81
#